data_AF-A0A7K2P1F2-F1
#
_entry.id   AF-A0A7K2P1F2-F1
#
_cell.length_a   1.000
_cell.length_b   1.000
_cell.length_c   1.000
_cell.angle_alpha   90.00
_cell.angle_beta   90.00
_cell.angle_gamma   90.00
#
_symmetry.space_group_name_H-M   'P 1'
#
loop_
_entity.id
_entity.type
_entity.pdbx_description
1 polymer ?
#
loop_
_entity_poly.entity_id
_entity_poly.type
_entity_poly.pdbx_seq_one_letter_code
_entity_poly.pdbx_strand_id
1 'polypeptide(L)'
;MPAAPVPAHRAHLSAGDCDLAAFRELVEQPTDPTAYPRAAAVERNIPVYDAGELRDDAGTAAELVHALADGPGLVVLRGAFPDPAVVDRATAVFDALIAEQRASGAAAGDHFAAPGANDRVWNALEKAALRDAEAFADYYANDALALVARAWLGPGYQVTSQINVVNPGGAAQTVHRDYHLGFLSGEAAATYPAHVHRLSPVLTLQGAVAHC
;
A
#
# COMPACT_ATOMS: atom_id res chain seq x y z
N MET A 1 -48.39 0.36 -9.50
CA MET A 1 -48.03 1.12 -8.28
C MET A 1 -46.58 1.57 -8.44
N PRO A 2 -46.25 2.87 -8.42
CA PRO A 2 -44.86 3.29 -8.38
C PRO A 2 -44.23 2.81 -7.07
N ALA A 3 -43.01 2.27 -7.16
CA ALA A 3 -42.28 1.82 -5.97
C ALA A 3 -42.03 3.01 -5.04
N ALA A 4 -42.24 2.81 -3.74
CA ALA A 4 -41.91 3.83 -2.73
C ALA A 4 -40.40 4.14 -2.81
N PRO A 5 -40.00 5.42 -2.75
CA PRO A 5 -38.59 5.78 -2.82
C PRO A 5 -37.86 5.19 -1.61
N VAL A 6 -36.78 4.45 -1.87
CA VAL A 6 -35.90 3.95 -0.82
C VAL A 6 -35.21 5.15 -0.18
N PRO A 7 -35.22 5.30 1.16
CA PRO A 7 -34.41 6.31 1.83
C PRO A 7 -32.95 5.89 1.73
N ALA A 8 -32.27 6.35 0.67
CA ALA A 8 -30.88 6.03 0.42
C ALA A 8 -30.02 7.29 0.64
N HIS A 9 -29.07 7.20 1.57
CA HIS A 9 -27.80 7.91 1.41
C HIS A 9 -27.34 7.69 -0.05
N ARG A 10 -26.98 8.75 -0.78
CA ARG A 10 -26.74 8.71 -2.25
C ARG A 10 -26.13 7.38 -2.70
N ALA A 11 -26.89 6.63 -3.50
CA ALA A 11 -26.54 5.26 -3.88
C ALA A 11 -25.32 5.20 -4.80
N HIS A 12 -25.10 6.25 -5.61
CA HIS A 12 -23.98 6.39 -6.55
C HIS A 12 -23.30 7.75 -6.38
N LEU A 13 -22.04 7.82 -6.77
CA LEU A 13 -21.25 9.05 -6.83
C LEU A 13 -21.04 9.48 -8.29
N SER A 14 -20.86 10.78 -8.50
CA SER A 14 -20.59 11.40 -9.79
C SER A 14 -19.58 12.52 -9.66
N ALA A 15 -19.06 13.02 -10.79
CA ALA A 15 -18.15 14.17 -10.80
C ALA A 15 -18.78 15.44 -10.17
N GLY A 16 -20.11 15.58 -10.22
CA GLY A 16 -20.82 16.69 -9.59
C GLY A 16 -20.83 16.64 -8.05
N ASP A 17 -20.38 15.54 -7.47
CA ASP A 17 -20.26 15.36 -6.02
C ASP A 17 -18.87 15.72 -5.50
N CYS A 18 -17.92 16.02 -6.40
CA CYS A 18 -16.61 16.51 -6.03
C CYS A 18 -16.69 17.95 -5.53
N ASP A 19 -16.19 18.18 -4.32
CA ASP A 19 -16.08 19.50 -3.71
C ASP A 19 -14.60 19.85 -3.52
N LEU A 20 -14.14 20.86 -4.26
CA LEU A 20 -12.75 21.32 -4.21
C LEU A 20 -12.42 22.01 -2.89
N ALA A 21 -13.37 22.72 -2.28
CA ALA A 21 -13.16 23.38 -0.99
C ALA A 21 -12.98 22.33 0.11
N ALA A 22 -13.85 21.32 0.14
CA ALA A 22 -13.72 20.20 1.07
C ALA A 22 -12.42 19.41 0.85
N PHE A 23 -12.01 19.20 -0.41
CA PHE A 23 -10.73 18.54 -0.71
C PHE A 23 -9.53 19.37 -0.21
N ARG A 24 -9.55 20.68 -0.40
CA ARG A 24 -8.51 21.59 0.08
C ARG A 24 -8.41 21.55 1.60
N GLU A 25 -9.54 21.64 2.29
CA GLU A 25 -9.61 21.54 3.76
C GLU A 25 -9.08 20.20 4.27
N LEU A 26 -9.24 19.12 3.51
CA LEU A 26 -8.72 17.79 3.86
C LEU A 26 -7.20 17.69 3.68
N VAL A 27 -6.66 18.15 2.54
CA VAL A 27 -5.22 17.97 2.24
C VAL A 27 -4.31 18.98 2.92
N GLU A 28 -4.84 20.10 3.40
CA GLU A 28 -4.08 21.15 4.10
C GLU A 28 -4.03 20.95 5.62
N GLN A 29 -4.58 19.85 6.15
CA GLN A 29 -4.59 19.60 7.60
C GLN A 29 -3.18 19.28 8.12
N PRO A 30 -2.70 20.03 9.14
CA PRO A 30 -1.47 19.67 9.82
C PRO A 30 -1.69 18.45 10.72
N THR A 31 -0.71 17.56 10.75
CA THR A 31 -0.63 16.43 11.67
C THR A 31 -0.25 16.95 13.05
N ASP A 32 -1.15 16.82 14.01
CA ASP A 32 -0.90 17.17 15.41
C ASP A 32 -0.07 16.06 16.09
N PRO A 33 1.18 16.32 16.50
CA PRO A 33 2.02 15.31 17.17
C PRO A 33 1.41 14.78 18.47
N THR A 34 0.53 15.54 19.12
CA THR A 34 -0.11 15.10 20.37
C THR A 34 -1.15 13.99 20.15
N ALA A 35 -1.65 13.82 18.92
CA ALA A 35 -2.49 12.70 18.52
C ALA A 35 -1.69 11.41 18.28
N TYR A 36 -0.36 11.50 18.18
CA TYR A 36 0.54 10.38 17.88
C TYR A 36 1.64 10.23 18.95
N PRO A 37 1.30 9.97 20.23
CA PRO A 37 2.27 9.90 21.32
C PRO A 37 3.27 8.74 21.21
N ARG A 38 3.06 7.77 20.32
CA ARG A 38 4.01 6.66 20.06
C ARG A 38 4.92 6.94 18.88
N ALA A 39 4.62 7.96 18.07
CA ALA A 39 5.54 8.42 17.04
C ALA A 39 6.75 9.09 17.70
N ALA A 40 7.94 8.76 17.18
CA ALA A 40 9.18 9.40 17.59
C ALA A 40 9.25 10.86 17.09
N ALA A 41 8.63 11.13 15.93
CA ALA A 41 8.55 12.46 15.34
C ALA A 41 7.38 12.58 14.36
N VAL A 42 7.05 13.81 13.99
CA VAL A 42 6.26 14.11 12.79
C VAL A 42 7.17 14.83 11.80
N GLU A 43 7.45 14.21 10.66
CA GLU A 43 8.32 14.77 9.62
C GLU A 43 7.50 14.98 8.36
N ARG A 44 7.53 16.21 7.80
CA ARG A 44 6.76 16.55 6.58
C ARG A 44 5.28 16.14 6.65
N ASN A 45 4.66 16.37 7.81
CA ASN A 45 3.26 16.01 8.08
C ASN A 45 2.99 14.50 8.18
N ILE A 46 4.02 13.69 8.47
CA ILE A 46 3.91 12.24 8.53
C ILE A 46 4.44 11.75 9.89
N PRO A 47 3.67 10.99 10.67
CA PRO A 47 4.14 10.30 11.86
C PRO A 47 5.23 9.28 11.51
N VAL A 48 6.37 9.42 12.17
CA VAL A 48 7.53 8.52 12.07
C VAL A 48 7.66 7.77 13.37
N TYR A 49 7.63 6.44 13.30
CA TYR A 49 7.80 5.56 14.43
C TYR A 49 9.13 4.82 14.33
N ASP A 50 9.80 4.62 15.46
CA ASP A 50 10.95 3.73 15.53
C ASP A 50 10.44 2.29 15.71
N ALA A 51 10.71 1.43 14.73
CA ALA A 51 10.13 0.08 14.68
C ALA A 51 10.51 -0.78 15.89
N GLY A 52 11.73 -0.60 16.42
CA GLY A 52 12.22 -1.31 17.61
C GLY A 52 11.58 -0.87 18.92
N GLU A 53 10.91 0.27 18.96
CA GLU A 53 10.19 0.79 20.14
C GLU A 53 8.67 0.56 20.05
N LEU A 54 8.19 0.13 18.88
CA LEU A 54 6.77 -0.10 18.64
C LEU A 54 6.28 -1.32 19.42
N ARG A 55 5.27 -1.12 20.26
CA ARG A 55 4.66 -2.20 21.05
C ARG A 55 3.40 -2.72 20.37
N ASP A 56 3.23 -4.03 20.34
CA ASP A 56 2.00 -4.67 19.88
C ASP A 56 0.93 -4.60 20.98
N ASP A 57 0.26 -3.44 21.08
CA ASP A 57 -0.81 -3.22 22.03
C ASP A 57 -1.96 -2.38 21.44
N ALA A 58 -3.10 -2.37 22.13
CA ALA A 58 -4.33 -1.75 21.65
C ALA A 58 -4.19 -0.26 21.34
N GLY A 59 -3.34 0.46 22.05
CA GLY A 59 -3.16 1.88 21.77
C GLY A 59 -2.23 2.12 20.57
N THR A 60 -1.26 1.25 20.29
CA THR A 60 -0.47 1.36 19.04
C THR A 60 -1.40 1.10 17.87
N ALA A 61 -2.21 0.05 17.97
CA ALA A 61 -3.18 -0.29 16.94
C ALA A 61 -4.16 0.86 16.68
N ALA A 62 -4.71 1.47 17.73
CA ALA A 62 -5.61 2.62 17.61
C ALA A 62 -4.94 3.83 16.94
N GLU A 63 -3.70 4.14 17.31
CA GLU A 63 -2.94 5.27 16.75
C GLU A 63 -2.59 5.05 15.27
N LEU A 64 -2.14 3.85 14.90
CA LEU A 64 -1.89 3.47 13.51
C LEU A 64 -3.16 3.50 12.65
N VAL A 65 -4.27 2.96 13.17
CA VAL A 65 -5.56 3.00 12.47
C VAL A 65 -6.01 4.44 12.27
N HIS A 66 -5.90 5.28 13.30
CA HIS A 66 -6.23 6.70 13.19
C HIS A 66 -5.37 7.40 12.14
N ALA A 67 -4.05 7.17 12.14
CA ALA A 67 -3.13 7.76 11.16
C ALA A 67 -3.51 7.38 9.71
N LEU A 68 -3.91 6.13 9.47
CA LEU A 68 -4.24 5.60 8.14
C LEU A 68 -5.66 5.95 7.68
N ALA A 69 -6.66 5.97 8.59
CA ALA A 69 -8.06 6.19 8.24
C ALA A 69 -8.48 7.66 8.23
N ASP A 70 -8.13 8.39 9.30
CA ASP A 70 -8.69 9.72 9.60
C ASP A 70 -7.61 10.81 9.66
N GLY A 71 -6.33 10.42 9.66
CA GLY A 71 -5.19 11.31 9.75
C GLY A 71 -4.45 11.49 8.42
N PRO A 72 -3.10 11.54 8.43
CA PRO A 72 -2.30 11.83 7.25
C PRO A 72 -2.34 10.76 6.15
N GLY A 73 -2.96 9.60 6.40
CA GLY A 73 -3.14 8.52 5.43
C GLY A 73 -1.89 7.67 5.20
N LEU A 74 -0.80 7.94 5.91
CA LEU A 74 0.43 7.16 5.85
C LEU A 74 1.26 7.29 7.14
N VAL A 75 2.12 6.29 7.38
CA VAL A 75 3.07 6.25 8.49
C VAL A 75 4.43 5.78 7.98
N VAL A 76 5.51 6.17 8.67
CA VAL A 76 6.86 5.68 8.40
C VAL A 76 7.37 4.87 9.58
N LEU A 77 7.88 3.67 9.32
CA LEU A 77 8.57 2.84 10.30
C LEU A 77 10.08 2.92 10.07
N ARG A 78 10.79 3.70 10.87
CA ARG A 78 12.26 3.78 10.82
C ARG A 78 12.84 2.51 11.42
N GLY A 79 13.84 1.93 10.74
CA GLY A 79 14.52 0.73 11.21
C GLY A 79 13.63 -0.53 11.18
N ALA A 80 12.62 -0.58 10.32
CA ALA A 80 11.74 -1.74 10.17
C ALA A 80 12.52 -3.03 9.84
N PHE A 81 13.65 -2.92 9.14
CA PHE A 81 14.61 -4.00 8.92
C PHE A 81 15.92 -3.65 9.66
N PRO A 82 16.14 -4.15 10.88
CA PRO A 82 17.32 -3.81 11.67
C PRO A 82 18.61 -4.43 11.11
N ASP A 83 18.51 -5.58 10.44
CA ASP A 83 19.58 -6.16 9.62
C ASP A 83 19.33 -5.83 8.14
N PRO A 84 20.09 -4.90 7.54
CA PRO A 84 19.94 -4.56 6.12
C PRO A 84 20.21 -5.74 5.19
N ALA A 85 20.99 -6.73 5.63
CA ALA A 85 21.31 -7.90 4.81
C ALA A 85 20.07 -8.74 4.47
N VAL A 86 18.98 -8.64 5.25
CA VAL A 86 17.69 -9.26 4.91
C VAL A 86 17.13 -8.65 3.62
N VAL A 87 17.18 -7.32 3.49
CA VAL A 87 16.72 -6.61 2.28
C VAL A 87 17.66 -6.88 1.12
N ASP A 88 18.97 -6.96 1.35
CA ASP A 88 19.96 -7.28 0.32
C ASP A 88 19.75 -8.69 -0.26
N ARG A 89 19.50 -9.69 0.61
CA ARG A 89 19.20 -11.07 0.17
C ARG A 89 17.91 -11.14 -0.65
N ALA A 90 16.84 -10.48 -0.18
CA ALA A 90 15.59 -10.41 -0.93
C ALA A 90 15.77 -9.71 -2.30
N THR A 91 16.56 -8.63 -2.33
CA THR A 91 16.93 -7.93 -3.57
C THR A 91 17.67 -8.86 -4.53
N ALA A 92 18.64 -9.64 -4.07
CA ALA A 92 19.36 -10.59 -4.90
C ALA A 92 18.46 -11.69 -5.48
N VAL A 93 17.49 -12.19 -4.71
CA VAL A 93 16.45 -13.13 -5.17
C VAL A 93 15.64 -12.51 -6.30
N PHE A 94 15.19 -11.26 -6.12
CA PHE A 94 14.40 -10.52 -7.09
C PHE A 94 15.15 -10.19 -8.38
N ASP A 95 16.41 -9.75 -8.27
CA ASP A 95 17.27 -9.49 -9.43
C ASP A 95 17.50 -10.75 -10.26
N ALA A 96 17.70 -11.88 -9.59
CA ALA A 96 17.91 -13.15 -10.28
C ALA A 96 16.63 -13.65 -10.96
N LEU A 97 15.45 -13.46 -10.36
CA LEU A 97 14.16 -13.71 -11.01
C LEU A 97 13.97 -12.83 -12.27
N ILE A 98 14.33 -11.55 -12.20
CA ILE A 98 14.27 -10.63 -13.35
C ILE A 98 15.23 -11.08 -14.45
N ALA A 99 16.48 -11.45 -14.10
CA ALA A 99 17.48 -11.90 -15.05
C ALA A 99 17.04 -13.18 -15.79
N GLU A 100 16.47 -14.14 -15.08
CA GLU A 100 15.92 -15.37 -15.68
C GLU A 100 14.72 -15.08 -16.59
N GLN A 101 13.82 -14.18 -16.18
CA GLN A 101 12.69 -13.77 -17.02
C GLN A 101 13.18 -13.14 -18.33
N ARG A 102 14.18 -12.24 -18.26
CA ARG A 102 14.80 -11.63 -19.45
C ARG A 102 15.47 -12.69 -20.34
N ALA A 103 16.20 -13.64 -19.75
CA ALA A 103 16.88 -14.71 -20.49
C ALA A 103 15.91 -15.69 -21.16
N SER A 104 14.75 -15.93 -20.56
CA SER A 104 13.73 -16.83 -21.12
C SER A 104 13.03 -16.30 -22.37
N GLY A 105 13.12 -14.98 -22.65
CA GLY A 105 12.43 -14.35 -23.77
C GLY A 105 10.89 -14.37 -23.66
N ALA A 106 10.34 -14.74 -22.50
CA ALA A 106 8.90 -14.79 -22.26
C ALA A 106 8.30 -13.37 -22.23
N ALA A 107 7.84 -12.87 -23.38
CA ALA A 107 7.20 -11.56 -23.50
C ALA A 107 5.76 -11.50 -22.94
N ALA A 108 5.15 -12.63 -22.56
CA ALA A 108 3.69 -12.76 -22.52
C ALA A 108 3.05 -13.08 -21.15
N GLY A 109 3.82 -13.21 -20.05
CA GLY A 109 3.23 -13.57 -18.74
C GLY A 109 2.93 -12.38 -17.83
N ASP A 110 3.84 -11.39 -17.81
CA ASP A 110 4.06 -10.60 -16.60
C ASP A 110 4.12 -9.07 -16.84
N HIS A 111 3.71 -8.56 -18.01
CA HIS A 111 3.92 -7.15 -18.39
C HIS A 111 2.66 -6.41 -18.83
N PHE A 112 2.37 -5.28 -18.16
CA PHE A 112 1.46 -4.23 -18.67
C PHE A 112 2.23 -3.06 -19.32
N ALA A 113 3.56 -3.05 -19.25
CA ALA A 113 4.39 -1.96 -19.77
C ALA A 113 5.07 -2.35 -21.09
N ALA A 114 5.29 -1.36 -21.96
CA ALA A 114 6.07 -1.55 -23.18
C ALA A 114 7.48 -2.09 -22.83
N PRO A 115 8.04 -2.98 -23.67
CA PRO A 115 9.38 -3.53 -23.45
C PRO A 115 10.42 -2.42 -23.19
N GLY A 116 11.23 -2.57 -22.14
CA GLY A 116 12.40 -1.73 -21.87
C GLY A 116 12.21 -0.57 -20.88
N ALA A 117 10.98 -0.26 -20.43
CA ALA A 117 10.77 0.82 -19.46
C ALA A 117 10.86 0.35 -17.99
N ASN A 118 10.20 -0.76 -17.65
CA ASN A 118 10.12 -1.31 -16.29
C ASN A 118 10.23 -2.83 -16.33
N ASP A 119 10.94 -3.42 -15.36
CA ASP A 119 10.88 -4.87 -15.13
C ASP A 119 9.76 -5.19 -14.15
N ARG A 120 9.02 -6.26 -14.45
CA ARG A 120 7.95 -6.74 -13.58
C ARG A 120 8.01 -8.23 -13.41
N VAL A 121 7.77 -8.66 -12.17
CA VAL A 121 7.60 -10.06 -11.81
C VAL A 121 6.28 -10.16 -11.06
N TRP A 122 5.31 -10.86 -11.64
CA TRP A 122 4.06 -11.18 -10.95
C TRP A 122 4.26 -12.35 -10.03
N ASN A 123 3.42 -12.42 -9.00
CA ASN A 123 3.49 -13.47 -7.99
C ASN A 123 4.91 -13.61 -7.41
N ALA A 124 5.55 -12.46 -7.14
CA ALA A 124 6.92 -12.40 -6.64
C ALA A 124 7.03 -13.09 -5.27
N LEU A 125 5.95 -13.07 -4.49
CA LEU A 125 5.86 -13.75 -3.20
C LEU A 125 6.14 -15.26 -3.33
N GLU A 126 5.39 -15.96 -4.17
CA GLU A 126 5.56 -17.41 -4.38
C GLU A 126 6.92 -17.71 -5.05
N LYS A 127 7.28 -16.93 -6.09
CA LYS A 127 8.54 -17.12 -6.80
C LYS A 127 9.76 -16.94 -5.89
N ALA A 128 9.71 -15.99 -4.94
CA ALA A 128 10.76 -15.81 -3.94
C ALA A 128 10.83 -17.02 -2.99
N ALA A 129 9.69 -17.49 -2.47
CA ALA A 129 9.64 -18.66 -1.60
C ALA A 129 10.19 -19.94 -2.26
N LEU A 130 9.89 -20.13 -3.55
CA LEU A 130 10.39 -21.28 -4.32
C LEU A 130 11.88 -21.18 -4.65
N ARG A 131 12.40 -19.96 -4.83
CA ARG A 131 13.81 -19.73 -5.16
C ARG A 131 14.72 -19.85 -3.94
N ASP A 132 14.34 -19.18 -2.86
CA ASP A 132 15.11 -19.09 -1.63
C ASP A 132 14.16 -18.94 -0.43
N ALA A 133 13.86 -20.08 0.20
CA ALA A 133 12.92 -20.14 1.32
C ALA A 133 13.43 -19.42 2.58
N GLU A 134 14.74 -19.34 2.79
CA GLU A 134 15.34 -18.68 3.95
C GLU A 134 15.26 -17.17 3.78
N ALA A 135 15.69 -16.64 2.62
CA ALA A 135 15.53 -15.23 2.30
C ALA A 135 14.06 -14.78 2.30
N PHE A 136 13.16 -15.63 1.81
CA PHE A 136 11.72 -15.39 1.88
C PHE A 136 11.24 -15.29 3.34
N ALA A 137 11.57 -16.28 4.17
CA ALA A 137 11.14 -16.31 5.57
C ALA A 137 11.68 -15.09 6.33
N ASP A 138 12.97 -14.77 6.18
CA ASP A 138 13.59 -13.62 6.83
C ASP A 138 12.94 -12.29 6.43
N TYR A 139 12.63 -12.11 5.14
CA TYR A 139 12.05 -10.87 4.64
C TYR A 139 10.58 -10.69 5.07
N TYR A 140 9.77 -11.74 4.97
CA TYR A 140 8.33 -11.67 5.25
C TYR A 140 7.95 -11.93 6.71
N ALA A 141 8.86 -12.44 7.56
CA ALA A 141 8.67 -12.56 9.00
C ALA A 141 8.93 -11.23 9.77
N ASN A 142 8.68 -10.09 9.13
CA ASN A 142 8.92 -8.78 9.72
C ASN A 142 7.81 -8.39 10.71
N ASP A 143 8.13 -8.35 12.00
CA ASP A 143 7.18 -8.05 13.08
C ASP A 143 6.55 -6.65 12.96
N ALA A 144 7.32 -5.65 12.49
CA ALA A 144 6.82 -4.29 12.34
C ALA A 144 5.75 -4.22 11.23
N LEU A 145 5.98 -4.90 10.10
CA LEU A 145 5.00 -5.03 9.03
C LEU A 145 3.77 -5.83 9.49
N ALA A 146 3.98 -6.93 10.21
CA ALA A 146 2.90 -7.75 10.78
C ALA A 146 2.04 -6.97 11.76
N LEU A 147 2.64 -6.10 12.59
CA LEU A 147 1.91 -5.25 13.52
C LEU A 147 1.01 -4.26 12.79
N VAL A 148 1.52 -3.49 11.83
CA VAL A 148 0.70 -2.51 11.08
C VAL A 148 -0.39 -3.23 10.27
N ALA A 149 -0.06 -4.35 9.64
CA ALA A 149 -1.03 -5.16 8.90
C ALA A 149 -2.16 -5.68 9.80
N ARG A 150 -1.85 -6.18 11.00
CA ARG A 150 -2.86 -6.64 11.97
C ARG A 150 -3.69 -5.49 12.53
N ALA A 151 -3.08 -4.33 12.78
CA ALA A 151 -3.81 -3.14 13.21
C ALA A 151 -4.83 -2.69 12.16
N TRP A 152 -4.44 -2.69 10.88
CA TRP A 152 -5.28 -2.22 9.78
C TRP A 152 -6.31 -3.25 9.28
N LEU A 153 -5.85 -4.45 8.92
CA LEU A 153 -6.64 -5.49 8.26
C LEU A 153 -7.17 -6.56 9.21
N GLY A 154 -6.70 -6.58 10.45
CA GLY A 154 -7.03 -7.60 11.44
C GLY A 154 -6.15 -8.86 11.35
N PRO A 155 -6.41 -9.85 12.22
CA PRO A 155 -5.54 -11.02 12.39
C PRO A 155 -5.51 -11.98 11.19
N GLY A 156 -6.48 -11.89 10.28
CA GLY A 156 -6.57 -12.73 9.09
C GLY A 156 -5.91 -12.13 7.84
N TYR A 157 -5.08 -11.09 7.99
CA TYR A 157 -4.40 -10.46 6.86
C TYR A 157 -3.57 -11.48 6.07
N GLN A 158 -3.43 -11.22 4.78
CA GLN A 158 -2.57 -11.98 3.89
C GLN A 158 -1.62 -11.01 3.17
N VAL A 159 -0.43 -11.50 2.86
CA VAL A 159 0.56 -10.74 2.10
C VAL A 159 0.57 -11.24 0.68
N THR A 160 0.69 -10.32 -0.26
CA THR A 160 1.11 -10.59 -1.63
C THR A 160 2.14 -9.56 -2.02
N SER A 161 3.00 -9.89 -2.98
CA SER A 161 3.99 -8.96 -3.50
C SER A 161 4.18 -9.14 -4.99
N GLN A 162 4.47 -8.03 -5.63
CA GLN A 162 4.85 -7.94 -7.04
C GLN A 162 6.09 -7.05 -7.12
N ILE A 163 6.95 -7.33 -8.09
CA ILE A 163 8.11 -6.48 -8.35
C ILE A 163 7.75 -5.52 -9.48
N ASN A 164 8.05 -4.25 -9.28
CA ASN A 164 7.98 -3.23 -10.30
C ASN A 164 9.24 -2.36 -10.21
N VAL A 165 10.23 -2.65 -11.05
CA VAL A 165 11.46 -1.88 -11.12
C VAL A 165 11.22 -0.64 -11.96
N VAL A 166 11.36 0.53 -11.35
CA VAL A 166 11.36 1.82 -12.06
C VAL A 166 12.80 2.17 -12.39
N ASN A 167 13.18 1.97 -13.64
CA ASN A 167 14.53 2.27 -14.11
C ASN A 167 14.77 3.80 -14.21
N PRO A 168 16.03 4.26 -14.21
CA PRO A 168 16.35 5.67 -14.44
C PRO A 168 15.68 6.20 -15.72
N GLY A 169 15.00 7.35 -15.60
CA GLY A 169 14.20 7.93 -16.68
C GLY A 169 12.77 7.38 -16.80
N GLY A 170 12.35 6.48 -15.90
CA GLY A 170 10.98 6.00 -15.80
C GLY A 170 9.97 7.14 -15.52
N ALA A 171 8.79 7.03 -16.13
CA ALA A 171 7.72 8.01 -15.94
C ALA A 171 7.07 7.86 -14.56
N ALA A 172 6.62 8.98 -14.00
CA ALA A 172 5.80 8.98 -12.79
C ALA A 172 4.49 8.21 -13.02
N GLN A 173 4.03 7.48 -12.00
CA GLN A 173 2.73 6.83 -12.04
C GLN A 173 1.61 7.86 -11.88
N THR A 174 0.47 7.60 -12.52
CA THR A 174 -0.76 8.33 -12.25
C THR A 174 -1.28 7.96 -10.86
N VAL A 175 -1.76 8.95 -10.10
CA VAL A 175 -2.41 8.70 -8.81
C VAL A 175 -3.62 7.79 -8.99
N HIS A 176 -3.73 6.79 -8.13
CA HIS A 176 -4.82 5.82 -8.14
C HIS A 176 -5.06 5.29 -6.73
N ARG A 177 -6.21 4.66 -6.52
CA ARG A 177 -6.42 3.72 -5.42
C ARG A 177 -5.92 2.37 -5.91
N ASP A 178 -5.44 1.50 -5.03
CA ASP A 178 -5.12 0.13 -5.43
C ASP A 178 -6.41 -0.69 -5.61
N TYR A 179 -6.54 -1.79 -4.87
CA TYR A 179 -7.73 -2.62 -4.96
C TYR A 179 -8.93 -1.90 -4.33
N HIS A 180 -10.12 -1.90 -4.92
CA HIS A 180 -10.58 -2.60 -6.12
C HIS A 180 -11.04 -1.63 -7.24
N LEU A 181 -10.86 -0.32 -7.04
CA LEU A 181 -11.25 0.71 -8.01
C LEU A 181 -10.05 1.29 -8.78
N GLY A 182 -8.87 0.70 -8.60
CA GLY A 182 -7.64 1.15 -9.21
C GLY A 182 -7.65 1.11 -10.72
N PHE A 183 -7.06 2.14 -11.32
CA PHE A 183 -6.90 2.33 -12.77
C PHE A 183 -8.21 2.37 -13.59
N LEU A 184 -9.38 2.42 -12.96
CA LEU A 184 -10.65 2.65 -13.64
C LEU A 184 -10.76 4.10 -14.13
N SER A 185 -11.43 4.29 -15.26
CA SER A 185 -11.88 5.64 -15.66
C SER A 185 -12.90 6.18 -14.65
N GLY A 186 -13.07 7.51 -14.59
CA GLY A 186 -14.09 8.12 -13.74
C GLY A 186 -15.52 7.63 -14.06
N GLU A 187 -15.81 7.40 -15.34
CA GLU A 187 -17.09 6.84 -15.79
C GLU A 187 -17.31 5.41 -15.28
N ALA A 188 -16.30 4.55 -15.39
CA ALA A 188 -16.38 3.18 -14.89
C ALA A 188 -16.50 3.14 -13.37
N ALA A 189 -15.71 3.96 -12.65
CA ALA A 189 -15.77 4.06 -11.20
C ALA A 189 -17.16 4.53 -10.72
N ALA A 190 -17.81 5.47 -11.41
CA ALA A 190 -19.14 5.98 -11.05
C ALA A 190 -20.26 4.91 -11.12
N THR A 191 -20.04 3.80 -11.83
CA THR A 191 -21.00 2.68 -11.86
C THR A 191 -21.04 1.91 -10.53
N TYR A 192 -20.00 2.02 -9.71
CA TYR A 192 -19.96 1.39 -8.40
C TYR A 192 -20.80 2.18 -7.37
N PRO A 193 -21.51 1.50 -6.46
CA PRO A 193 -22.26 2.18 -5.41
C PRO A 193 -21.36 2.96 -4.44
N ALA A 194 -21.89 4.02 -3.83
CA ALA A 194 -21.12 4.88 -2.92
C ALA A 194 -20.46 4.13 -1.73
N HIS A 195 -21.10 3.07 -1.21
CA HIS A 195 -20.50 2.28 -0.13
C HIS A 195 -19.25 1.49 -0.58
N VAL A 196 -19.17 1.15 -1.87
CA VAL A 196 -18.02 0.46 -2.46
C VAL A 196 -16.81 1.41 -2.53
N HIS A 197 -17.03 2.69 -2.84
CA HIS A 197 -15.98 3.72 -2.77
C HIS A 197 -15.43 3.93 -1.36
N ARG A 198 -16.24 3.73 -0.32
CA ARG A 198 -15.83 3.80 1.09
C ARG A 198 -15.10 2.53 1.55
N LEU A 199 -15.49 1.39 1.01
CA LEU A 199 -14.87 0.11 1.32
C LEU A 199 -13.47 -0.01 0.69
N SER A 200 -13.27 0.50 -0.54
CA SER A 200 -12.03 0.29 -1.29
C SER A 200 -10.74 0.59 -0.51
N PRO A 201 -10.58 1.74 0.18
CA PRO A 201 -9.31 2.07 0.85
C PRO A 201 -8.95 1.15 2.02
N VAL A 202 -9.93 0.47 2.61
CA VAL A 202 -9.72 -0.40 3.79
C VAL A 202 -9.55 -1.88 3.44
N LEU A 203 -9.60 -2.24 2.14
CA LEU A 203 -9.41 -3.62 1.69
C LEU A 203 -7.93 -4.05 1.64
N THR A 204 -7.03 -3.09 1.50
CA THR A 204 -5.59 -3.35 1.39
C THR A 204 -4.80 -2.38 2.24
N LEU A 205 -3.68 -2.86 2.80
CA LEU A 205 -2.59 -2.02 3.26
C LEU A 205 -1.48 -2.09 2.20
N GLN A 206 -0.93 -0.94 1.83
CA GLN A 206 0.19 -0.85 0.92
C GLN A 206 1.41 -0.33 1.67
N GLY A 207 2.57 -0.87 1.33
CA GLY A 207 3.83 -0.51 1.99
C GLY A 207 4.99 -0.59 1.01
N ALA A 208 5.99 0.23 1.26
CA ALA A 208 7.25 0.22 0.53
C ALA A 208 8.41 0.20 1.53
N VAL A 209 9.48 -0.52 1.18
CA VAL A 209 10.72 -0.51 1.93
C VAL A 209 11.69 0.43 1.21
N ALA A 210 12.13 1.47 1.91
CA ALA A 210 13.19 2.35 1.43
C ALA A 210 14.52 1.87 2.03
N HIS A 211 15.46 1.49 1.17
CA HIS A 211 16.79 0.95 1.51
C HIS A 211 17.84 1.48 0.51
N CYS A 212 19.12 1.55 0.93
CA CYS A 212 20.22 2.12 0.15
C CYS A 212 21.34 1.12 -0.12
#